data_AF-E9HGP3-F1
#
_entry.id   AF-E9HGP3-F1
#
_cell.length_a   1.000
_cell.length_b   1.000
_cell.length_c   1.000
_cell.angle_alpha   90.00
_cell.angle_beta   90.00
_cell.angle_gamma   90.00
#
_symmetry.space_group_name_H-M   'P 1'
#
loop_
_entity.id
_entity.type
_entity.pdbx_description
1 polymer ?
#
loop_
_entity_poly.entity_id
_entity_poly.type
_entity_poly.pdbx_seq_one_letter_code
_entity_poly.pdbx_strand_id
1 'polypeptide(L)'
;MWPLQNGDKVYARLNTGQLDEADRDLKITNLLGFIVSNVLSDSINSPVHFHVIRTSSLYTGRPDGIGQLINYTRIITNEGEGMNASSGIFKAPESGVYAFHFTSHRGSTYIGPNACSTVIQVRNNETIGAGSNCHSTYSVPIFFHSVLLLQTNDEIKMLLYEGDINAVIDHQMSARFSGFLIYST
;
A
#
# COMPACT_ATOMS: atom_id res chain seq x y z
N MET A 1 -4.70 1.08 7.70
CA MET A 1 -4.98 1.92 8.88
C MET A 1 -6.47 2.22 8.90
N TRP A 2 -7.12 2.16 10.06
CA TRP A 2 -8.57 2.32 10.19
C TRP A 2 -8.89 3.20 11.39
N PRO A 3 -9.81 4.18 11.26
CA PRO A 3 -10.36 4.87 12.42
C PRO A 3 -11.21 3.86 13.22
N LEU A 4 -10.91 3.71 14.50
CA LEU A 4 -11.62 2.81 15.40
C LEU A 4 -12.26 3.60 16.54
N GLN A 5 -13.44 3.17 16.96
CA GLN A 5 -14.16 3.67 18.11
C GLN A 5 -14.09 2.68 19.28
N ASN A 6 -14.41 3.17 20.48
CA ASN A 6 -14.49 2.30 21.65
C ASN A 6 -15.54 1.20 21.42
N GLY A 7 -15.12 -0.07 21.58
CA GLY A 7 -15.96 -1.24 21.34
C GLY A 7 -15.82 -1.86 19.94
N ASP A 8 -15.09 -1.22 19.02
CA ASP A 8 -14.78 -1.84 17.72
C ASP A 8 -13.92 -3.10 17.88
N LYS A 9 -14.16 -4.07 16.99
CA LYS A 9 -13.45 -5.36 16.98
C LYS A 9 -12.64 -5.49 15.72
N VAL A 10 -11.34 -5.79 15.87
CA VAL A 10 -10.43 -6.12 14.77
C VAL A 10 -9.97 -7.56 14.95
N TYR A 11 -10.13 -8.38 13.93
CA TYR A 11 -9.72 -9.79 13.93
C TYR A 11 -9.38 -10.24 12.51
N ALA A 12 -8.49 -11.23 12.39
CA ALA A 12 -8.27 -11.94 11.13
C ALA A 12 -9.28 -13.07 11.01
N ARG A 13 -9.83 -13.27 9.81
CA ARG A 13 -10.78 -14.35 9.51
C ARG A 13 -10.34 -15.09 8.26
N LEU A 14 -10.31 -16.43 8.35
CA LEU A 14 -10.20 -17.29 7.18
C LEU A 14 -11.59 -17.42 6.55
N ASN A 15 -11.76 -16.89 5.33
CA ASN A 15 -13.04 -16.95 4.62
C ASN A 15 -13.23 -18.29 3.90
N THR A 16 -12.16 -18.84 3.31
CA THR A 16 -12.14 -20.10 2.55
C THR A 16 -10.78 -20.76 2.69
N GLY A 17 -10.71 -22.09 2.50
CA GLY A 17 -9.46 -22.86 2.54
C GLY A 17 -9.09 -23.33 3.95
N GLN A 18 -7.84 -23.78 4.10
CA GLN A 18 -7.26 -24.24 5.36
C GLN A 18 -5.93 -23.54 5.59
N LEU A 19 -5.58 -23.33 6.87
CA LEU A 19 -4.21 -23.00 7.22
C LEU A 19 -3.41 -24.30 7.10
N ASP A 20 -2.35 -24.27 6.30
CA ASP A 20 -1.48 -25.41 6.09
C ASP A 20 -0.81 -25.77 7.42
N GLU A 21 -1.08 -26.95 7.98
CA GLU A 21 -0.31 -27.46 9.11
C GLU A 21 1.11 -27.69 8.59
N ALA A 22 2.08 -26.96 9.14
CA ALA A 22 3.43 -26.91 8.63
C ALA A 22 4.11 -28.28 8.75
N ASP A 23 4.00 -29.11 7.72
CA ASP A 23 4.82 -30.31 7.61
C ASP A 23 6.21 -29.89 7.10
N ARG A 24 7.05 -29.51 8.08
CA ARG A 24 8.44 -29.05 8.00
C ARG A 24 8.64 -27.57 7.63
N ASP A 25 9.37 -26.90 8.52
CA ASP A 25 9.90 -25.53 8.50
C ASP A 25 8.99 -24.36 8.96
N LEU A 26 9.60 -23.48 9.76
CA LEU A 26 9.04 -22.40 10.60
C LEU A 26 8.13 -21.39 9.86
N LYS A 27 6.89 -21.76 9.54
CA LYS A 27 5.86 -20.82 9.06
C LYS A 27 5.17 -20.14 10.26
N ILE A 28 5.55 -18.90 10.57
CA ILE A 28 4.92 -18.09 11.62
C ILE A 28 3.91 -17.13 10.99
N THR A 29 2.67 -17.15 11.47
CA THR A 29 1.63 -16.16 11.12
C THR A 29 1.44 -15.21 12.29
N ASN A 30 1.49 -13.90 12.03
CA ASN A 30 1.32 -12.86 13.07
C ASN A 30 0.18 -11.91 12.70
N LEU A 31 -0.55 -11.44 13.71
CA LEU A 31 -1.46 -10.30 13.62
C LEU A 31 -1.01 -9.27 14.67
N LEU A 32 -0.60 -8.10 14.21
CA LEU A 32 -0.12 -7.01 15.05
C LEU A 32 -0.93 -5.74 14.77
N GLY A 33 -1.06 -4.88 15.78
CA GLY A 33 -1.72 -3.59 15.68
C GLY A 33 -1.19 -2.63 16.73
N PHE A 34 -1.18 -1.34 16.39
CA PHE A 34 -0.80 -0.25 17.29
C PHE A 34 -1.61 1.01 16.93
N ILE A 35 -1.68 1.94 17.88
CA ILE A 35 -2.34 3.23 17.69
C ILE A 35 -1.35 4.19 17.02
N VAL A 36 -1.76 4.82 15.93
CA VAL A 36 -0.93 5.77 15.16
C VAL A 36 -1.11 7.19 15.69
N SER A 37 -2.33 7.57 16.03
CA SER A 37 -2.69 8.87 16.58
C SER A 37 -3.89 8.70 17.52
N ASN A 38 -3.99 9.57 18.51
CA ASN A 38 -5.15 9.63 19.38
C ASN A 38 -5.68 11.06 19.42
N VAL A 39 -6.88 11.24 18.90
CA VAL A 39 -7.59 12.53 18.78
C VAL A 39 -7.71 13.25 20.14
N LEU A 40 -7.60 12.52 21.26
CA LEU A 40 -7.71 13.08 22.61
C LEU A 40 -6.37 13.51 23.24
N SER A 41 -5.21 13.08 22.73
CA SER A 41 -3.90 13.38 23.34
C SER A 41 -3.00 14.30 22.50
N ASP A 42 -3.23 14.36 21.18
CA ASP A 42 -2.28 14.98 20.26
C ASP A 42 -2.64 16.46 20.02
N SER A 43 -2.60 17.27 21.07
CA SER A 43 -2.90 18.71 21.00
C SER A 43 -1.73 19.58 20.54
N ILE A 44 -0.57 18.99 20.22
CA ILE A 44 0.67 19.71 19.92
C ILE A 44 1.04 19.64 18.43
N ASN A 45 0.80 18.52 17.74
CA ASN A 45 0.98 18.39 16.28
C ASN A 45 -0.24 17.75 15.63
N SER A 46 -0.63 18.22 14.44
CA SER A 46 -1.68 17.56 13.66
C SER A 46 -1.17 16.20 13.18
N PRO A 47 -1.89 15.10 13.46
CA PRO A 47 -1.44 13.79 13.03
C PRO A 47 -1.40 13.72 11.51
N VAL A 48 -0.31 13.21 10.94
CA VAL A 48 -0.20 12.97 9.50
C VAL A 48 -0.26 11.47 9.26
N HIS A 49 -1.39 11.00 8.71
CA HIS A 49 -1.53 9.62 8.27
C HIS A 49 -2.61 9.45 7.23
N PHE A 50 -2.42 8.46 6.35
CA PHE A 50 -3.40 8.11 5.35
C PHE A 50 -3.50 6.61 5.12
N HIS A 51 -4.65 6.20 4.62
CA HIS A 51 -4.87 4.88 4.06
C HIS A 51 -5.87 4.98 2.92
N VAL A 52 -5.43 4.61 1.72
CA VAL A 52 -6.20 4.71 0.49
C VAL A 52 -6.24 3.36 -0.21
N ILE A 53 -7.33 3.11 -0.91
CA ILE A 53 -7.62 1.84 -1.56
C ILE A 53 -8.02 2.11 -3.01
N ARG A 54 -7.49 1.29 -3.91
CA ARG A 54 -7.96 1.19 -5.29
C ARG A 54 -8.87 -0.03 -5.45
N THR A 55 -10.11 0.21 -5.84
CA THR A 55 -11.16 -0.80 -6.01
C THR A 55 -11.43 -1.17 -7.46
N SER A 56 -10.69 -0.59 -8.40
CA SER A 56 -10.73 -0.92 -9.83
C SER A 56 -9.38 -1.47 -10.29
N SER A 57 -9.39 -2.32 -11.31
CA SER A 57 -8.13 -2.78 -11.92
C SER A 57 -7.35 -1.62 -12.56
N LEU A 58 -6.04 -1.77 -12.66
CA LEU A 58 -5.14 -0.90 -13.41
C LEU A 58 -4.24 -1.78 -14.27
N TYR A 59 -3.99 -1.38 -15.51
CA TYR A 59 -3.21 -2.15 -16.47
C TYR A 59 -2.32 -1.23 -17.28
N THR A 60 -1.04 -1.59 -17.40
CA THR A 60 -0.15 -0.99 -18.40
C THR A 60 -0.07 -1.89 -19.62
N GLY A 61 -0.36 -1.32 -20.79
CA GLY A 61 -0.44 -2.02 -22.08
C GLY A 61 0.82 -2.79 -22.51
N ARG A 62 1.97 -2.48 -21.87
CA ARG A 62 3.31 -3.08 -21.98
C ARG A 62 4.27 -2.25 -21.08
N PRO A 63 5.48 -2.75 -20.75
CA PRO A 63 6.53 -1.89 -20.20
C PRO A 63 6.98 -0.91 -21.29
N ASP A 64 6.38 0.28 -21.31
CA ASP A 64 6.74 1.40 -22.18
C ASP A 64 7.92 2.23 -21.61
N GLY A 65 8.43 1.81 -20.44
CA GLY A 65 9.52 2.47 -19.72
C GLY A 65 9.09 3.70 -18.91
N ILE A 66 7.82 4.12 -18.99
CA ILE A 66 7.31 5.31 -18.30
C ILE A 66 6.55 4.91 -17.02
N GLY A 67 5.81 3.79 -17.08
CA GLY A 67 4.99 3.33 -15.97
C GLY A 67 3.76 4.22 -15.74
N GLN A 68 2.70 3.64 -15.18
CA GLN A 68 1.45 4.35 -14.90
C GLN A 68 1.31 4.68 -13.43
N LEU A 69 0.99 5.93 -13.11
CA LEU A 69 0.71 6.36 -11.76
C LEU A 69 -0.50 5.63 -11.16
N ILE A 70 -0.34 5.06 -9.97
CA ILE A 70 -1.41 4.34 -9.28
C ILE A 70 -2.24 5.34 -8.47
N ASN A 71 -3.43 5.66 -8.97
CA ASN A 71 -4.42 6.41 -8.21
C ASN A 71 -5.41 5.51 -7.45
N TYR A 72 -6.11 6.10 -6.49
CA TYR A 72 -6.94 5.40 -5.52
C TYR A 72 -8.37 5.91 -5.57
N THR A 73 -9.32 4.99 -5.54
CA THR A 73 -10.76 5.27 -5.69
C THR A 73 -11.46 5.50 -4.37
N ARG A 74 -10.82 5.17 -3.25
CA ARG A 74 -11.40 5.31 -1.91
C ARG A 74 -10.35 5.77 -0.90
N ILE A 75 -10.72 6.77 -0.10
CA ILE A 75 -9.97 7.22 1.07
C ILE A 75 -10.61 6.59 2.31
N ILE A 76 -9.80 5.94 3.15
CA ILE A 76 -10.22 5.44 4.47
C ILE A 76 -9.88 6.46 5.55
N THR A 77 -8.69 7.06 5.47
CA THR A 77 -8.24 8.19 6.31
C THR A 77 -7.19 8.99 5.53
N ASN A 78 -7.08 10.28 5.83
CA ASN A 78 -6.11 11.21 5.23
C ASN A 78 -5.92 12.44 6.14
N GLU A 79 -5.60 12.20 7.41
CA GLU A 79 -5.31 13.26 8.37
C GLU A 79 -4.00 13.97 8.00
N GLY A 80 -3.98 15.29 8.14
CA GLY A 80 -2.90 16.15 7.64
C GLY A 80 -2.93 16.40 6.13
N GLU A 81 -3.91 15.83 5.41
CA GLU A 81 -4.22 16.08 4.00
C GLU A 81 -3.06 15.88 3.01
N GLY A 82 -2.03 15.10 3.39
CA GLY A 82 -0.85 14.87 2.53
C GLY A 82 -1.11 13.98 1.31
N MET A 83 -2.10 13.08 1.35
CA MET A 83 -2.39 12.18 0.24
C MET A 83 -3.44 12.76 -0.72
N ASN A 84 -3.11 12.92 -2.00
CA ASN A 84 -4.11 13.16 -3.04
C ASN A 84 -4.48 11.83 -3.72
N ALA A 85 -5.62 11.25 -3.35
CA ALA A 85 -6.04 9.95 -3.88
C ALA A 85 -6.27 9.95 -5.41
N SER A 86 -6.73 11.06 -5.98
CA SER A 86 -7.04 11.17 -7.42
C SER A 86 -5.80 11.14 -8.29
N SER A 87 -4.71 11.76 -7.83
CA SER A 87 -3.40 11.68 -8.48
C SER A 87 -2.59 10.49 -8.01
N GLY A 88 -2.81 9.96 -6.81
CA GLY A 88 -1.99 8.88 -6.25
C GLY A 88 -0.68 9.36 -5.62
N ILE A 89 -0.53 10.67 -5.40
CA ILE A 89 0.68 11.29 -4.87
C ILE A 89 0.47 11.69 -3.41
N PHE A 90 1.36 11.22 -2.54
CA PHE A 90 1.52 11.77 -1.21
C PHE A 90 2.55 12.89 -1.25
N LYS A 91 2.24 14.02 -0.62
CA LYS A 91 3.15 15.15 -0.43
C LYS A 91 3.32 15.39 1.06
N ALA A 92 4.55 15.35 1.55
CA ALA A 92 4.85 15.51 2.97
C ALA A 92 4.37 16.90 3.46
N PRO A 93 3.38 16.97 4.37
CA PRO A 93 2.90 18.25 4.91
C PRO A 93 3.93 18.92 5.83
N GLU A 94 4.79 18.11 6.45
CA GLU A 94 5.80 18.52 7.42
C GLU A 94 7.08 17.68 7.25
N SER A 95 8.23 18.26 7.56
CA SER A 95 9.50 17.52 7.62
C SER A 95 9.51 16.52 8.76
N GLY A 96 9.97 15.31 8.49
CA GLY A 96 10.04 14.27 9.51
C GLY A 96 10.29 12.87 8.95
N VAL A 97 10.25 11.88 9.82
CA VAL A 97 10.40 10.47 9.45
C VAL A 97 9.04 9.83 9.25
N TYR A 98 8.81 9.31 8.06
CA TYR A 98 7.55 8.68 7.66
C TYR A 98 7.74 7.17 7.42
N ALA A 99 6.74 6.38 7.80
CA ALA A 99 6.63 4.99 7.39
C ALA A 99 5.58 4.87 6.28
N PHE A 100 5.87 4.08 5.24
CA PHE A 100 4.97 3.78 4.14
C PHE A 100 4.79 2.28 3.98
N HIS A 101 3.57 1.87 3.64
CA HIS A 101 3.20 0.50 3.33
C HIS A 101 2.33 0.46 2.09
N PHE A 102 2.71 -0.37 1.12
CA PHE A 102 1.92 -0.63 -0.07
C PHE A 102 1.69 -2.13 -0.22
N THR A 103 0.49 -2.51 -0.64
CA THR A 103 0.16 -3.88 -1.03
C THR A 103 -0.67 -3.84 -2.30
N SER A 104 -0.44 -4.75 -3.23
CA SER A 104 -1.34 -5.04 -4.34
C SER A 104 -1.23 -6.51 -4.73
N HIS A 105 -2.07 -6.94 -5.66
CA HIS A 105 -1.97 -8.26 -6.27
C HIS A 105 -1.82 -8.10 -7.76
N ARG A 106 -0.99 -8.96 -8.35
CA ARG A 106 -0.93 -9.10 -9.80
C ARG A 106 -2.32 -9.47 -10.33
N GLY A 107 -2.74 -8.78 -11.38
CA GLY A 107 -3.91 -9.17 -12.13
C GLY A 107 -3.63 -10.34 -13.09
N SER A 108 -4.70 -10.97 -13.55
CA SER A 108 -4.65 -12.18 -14.39
C SER A 108 -4.86 -11.88 -15.88
N THR A 109 -4.92 -10.60 -16.28
CA THR A 109 -5.27 -10.26 -17.68
C THR A 109 -4.09 -10.43 -18.63
N TYR A 110 -2.86 -10.30 -18.16
CA TYR A 110 -1.67 -10.61 -18.95
C TYR A 110 -1.24 -12.07 -18.75
N ILE A 111 -1.54 -12.96 -19.70
CA ILE A 111 -1.19 -14.38 -19.65
C ILE A 111 -0.02 -14.64 -20.61
N GLY A 112 1.17 -14.84 -20.06
CA GLY A 112 2.37 -15.23 -20.79
C GLY A 112 3.42 -15.83 -19.84
N PRO A 113 4.38 -16.61 -20.36
CA PRO A 113 5.39 -17.28 -19.53
C PRO A 113 6.29 -16.32 -18.74
N ASN A 114 6.29 -15.03 -19.09
CA ASN A 114 7.05 -13.95 -18.42
C ASN A 114 6.13 -12.84 -17.90
N ALA A 115 4.86 -13.15 -17.58
CA ALA A 115 3.93 -12.13 -17.13
C ALA A 115 4.26 -11.65 -15.72
N CYS A 116 4.85 -10.45 -15.63
CA CYS A 116 5.15 -9.77 -14.39
C CYS A 116 4.19 -8.60 -14.17
N SER A 117 3.84 -8.36 -12.91
CA SER A 117 3.32 -7.08 -12.46
C SER A 117 4.36 -6.45 -11.56
N THR A 118 4.88 -5.30 -11.95
CA THR A 118 5.95 -4.59 -11.23
C THR A 118 5.46 -3.24 -10.79
N VAL A 119 5.59 -2.94 -9.49
CA VAL A 119 5.31 -1.63 -8.93
C VAL A 119 6.62 -1.02 -8.43
N ILE A 120 6.80 0.27 -8.66
CA ILE A 120 7.96 1.04 -8.21
C ILE A 120 7.52 2.15 -7.26
N GLN A 121 8.25 2.32 -6.15
CA GLN A 121 8.12 3.45 -5.25
C GLN A 121 9.07 4.55 -5.71
N VAL A 122 8.55 5.76 -5.85
CA VAL A 122 9.27 6.92 -6.35
C VAL A 122 9.22 8.04 -5.31
N ARG A 123 10.38 8.64 -5.02
CA ARG A 123 10.54 9.87 -4.23
C ARG A 123 11.06 10.98 -5.13
N ASN A 124 10.37 12.11 -5.24
CA ASN A 124 10.83 13.27 -6.02
C ASN A 124 11.36 12.93 -7.44
N ASN A 125 10.70 11.99 -8.13
CA ASN A 125 11.09 11.42 -9.44
C ASN A 125 12.28 10.45 -9.46
N GLU A 126 12.84 10.10 -8.30
CA GLU A 126 13.85 9.05 -8.16
C GLU A 126 13.21 7.74 -7.71
N THR A 127 13.60 6.64 -8.35
CA THR A 127 13.15 5.31 -7.92
C THR A 127 13.88 4.92 -6.64
N ILE A 128 13.13 4.59 -5.59
CA ILE A 128 13.67 4.21 -4.27
C ILE A 128 13.32 2.78 -3.86
N GLY A 129 12.48 2.09 -4.65
CA GLY A 129 12.14 0.69 -4.42
C GLY A 129 11.34 0.10 -5.59
N ALA A 130 11.42 -1.22 -5.75
CA ALA A 130 10.71 -1.95 -6.79
C ALA A 130 10.37 -3.36 -6.31
N GLY A 131 9.25 -3.91 -6.78
CA GLY A 131 8.73 -5.18 -6.33
C GLY A 131 7.76 -5.73 -7.35
N SER A 132 7.90 -7.03 -7.58
CA SER A 132 7.29 -7.69 -8.72
C SER A 132 6.66 -9.00 -8.33
N ASN A 133 5.56 -9.34 -8.98
CA ASN A 133 5.03 -10.70 -8.98
C ASN A 133 5.04 -11.21 -10.43
N CYS A 134 5.87 -12.20 -10.72
CA CYS A 134 6.03 -12.83 -12.03
C CYS A 134 5.51 -14.28 -12.07
N HIS A 135 4.86 -14.75 -11.00
CA HIS A 135 4.48 -16.16 -10.91
C HIS A 135 3.10 -16.40 -11.52
N SER A 136 2.95 -17.50 -12.25
CA SER A 136 1.76 -17.82 -13.05
C SER A 136 0.64 -18.51 -12.25
N THR A 137 0.95 -19.11 -11.10
CA THR A 137 0.03 -20.02 -10.39
C THR A 137 -0.39 -19.59 -8.98
N TYR A 138 0.28 -18.63 -8.35
CA TYR A 138 -0.02 -18.21 -6.98
C TYR A 138 -0.21 -16.69 -6.89
N SER A 139 -1.30 -16.26 -6.26
CA SER A 139 -1.56 -14.85 -5.94
C SER A 139 -0.70 -14.42 -4.75
N VAL A 140 0.60 -14.21 -4.98
CA VAL A 140 1.46 -13.56 -3.98
C VAL A 140 1.27 -12.03 -4.06
N PRO A 141 1.20 -11.33 -2.91
CA PRO A 141 1.06 -9.89 -2.92
C PRO A 141 2.37 -9.24 -3.40
N ILE A 142 2.24 -8.14 -4.14
CA ILE A 142 3.31 -7.17 -4.32
C ILE A 142 3.26 -6.26 -3.10
N PHE A 143 4.36 -6.17 -2.35
CA PHE A 143 4.41 -5.44 -1.08
C PHE A 143 5.66 -4.57 -0.96
N PHE A 144 5.49 -3.39 -0.35
CA PHE A 144 6.58 -2.51 0.07
C PHE A 144 6.39 -2.04 1.49
N HIS A 145 7.52 -1.90 2.19
CA HIS A 145 7.65 -1.06 3.37
C HIS A 145 8.85 -0.14 3.19
N SER A 146 8.73 1.11 3.61
CA SER A 146 9.87 2.03 3.68
C SER A 146 9.72 3.00 4.83
N VAL A 147 10.86 3.37 5.42
CA VAL A 147 10.96 4.43 6.42
C VAL A 147 11.88 5.50 5.86
N LEU A 148 11.37 6.71 5.70
CA LEU A 148 12.03 7.77 4.94
C LEU A 148 12.04 9.07 5.74
N LEU A 149 13.20 9.73 5.81
CA LEU A 149 13.29 11.13 6.21
C LEU A 149 12.86 11.99 5.03
N LEU A 150 11.74 12.69 5.17
CA LEU A 150 11.18 13.58 4.17
C LEU A 150 11.27 15.03 4.62
N GLN A 151 11.46 15.94 3.66
CA GLN A 151 11.27 17.37 3.86
C GLN A 151 9.84 17.76 3.45
N THR A 152 9.34 18.86 4.00
CA THR A 152 8.08 19.45 3.54
C THR A 152 8.06 19.57 2.02
N ASN A 153 6.97 19.12 1.42
CA ASN A 153 6.74 19.02 -0.03
C ASN A 153 7.43 17.89 -0.78
N ASP A 154 8.22 17.02 -0.13
CA ASP A 154 8.69 15.80 -0.78
C ASP A 154 7.50 14.94 -1.22
N GLU A 155 7.58 14.39 -2.43
CA GLU A 155 6.55 13.55 -3.02
C GLU A 155 6.90 12.08 -2.92
N ILE A 156 5.93 11.26 -2.53
CA ILE A 156 5.98 9.80 -2.62
C ILE A 156 4.84 9.33 -3.51
N LYS A 157 5.16 8.49 -4.50
CA LYS A 157 4.18 7.89 -5.41
C LYS A 157 4.53 6.46 -5.78
N MET A 158 3.51 5.72 -6.20
CA MET A 158 3.65 4.36 -6.70
C MET A 158 3.34 4.35 -8.19
N LEU A 159 4.22 3.77 -8.99
CA LEU A 159 3.98 3.56 -10.42
C LEU A 159 3.84 2.07 -10.68
N LEU A 160 2.81 1.68 -11.42
CA LEU A 160 2.73 0.39 -12.06
C LEU A 160 3.63 0.43 -13.29
N TYR A 161 4.82 -0.13 -13.19
CA TYR A 161 5.81 -0.11 -14.26
C TYR A 161 5.46 -1.10 -15.38
N GLU A 162 4.96 -2.28 -15.00
CA GLU A 162 4.61 -3.35 -15.93
C GLU A 162 3.41 -4.14 -15.41
N GLY A 163 2.57 -4.63 -16.33
CA GLY A 163 1.51 -5.59 -16.07
C GLY A 163 0.22 -4.95 -15.56
N ASP A 164 -0.59 -5.75 -14.87
CA ASP A 164 -1.82 -5.32 -14.21
C ASP A 164 -1.79 -5.50 -12.70
N ILE A 165 -2.50 -4.63 -12.00
CA ILE A 165 -3.00 -4.88 -10.65
C ILE A 165 -4.52 -4.99 -10.72
N ASN A 166 -5.06 -6.15 -10.34
CA ASN A 166 -6.50 -6.33 -10.35
C ASN A 166 -7.11 -5.99 -8.99
N ALA A 167 -8.25 -5.32 -9.04
CA ALA A 167 -9.18 -5.32 -7.93
C ALA A 167 -10.13 -6.51 -8.11
N VAL A 168 -9.96 -7.56 -7.32
CA VAL A 168 -10.94 -8.65 -7.29
C VAL A 168 -11.82 -8.42 -6.07
N ILE A 169 -13.00 -7.85 -6.31
CA ILE A 169 -13.94 -7.43 -5.26
C ILE A 169 -14.40 -8.65 -4.44
N ASP A 170 -14.69 -9.78 -5.10
CA ASP A 170 -15.15 -11.01 -4.45
C ASP A 170 -14.06 -11.71 -3.61
N HIS A 171 -12.79 -11.46 -3.91
CA HIS A 171 -11.64 -11.97 -3.13
C HIS A 171 -10.98 -10.90 -2.27
N GLN A 172 -11.55 -9.68 -2.21
CA GLN A 172 -11.05 -8.52 -1.46
C GLN A 172 -9.57 -8.15 -1.72
N MET A 173 -9.07 -8.51 -2.89
CA MET A 173 -7.72 -8.18 -3.33
C MET A 173 -7.78 -6.80 -3.99
N SER A 174 -7.35 -5.76 -3.27
CA SER A 174 -7.28 -4.37 -3.72
C SER A 174 -5.88 -3.84 -3.51
N ALA A 175 -5.43 -2.92 -4.37
CA ALA A 175 -4.22 -2.18 -4.07
C ALA A 175 -4.48 -1.20 -2.92
N ARG A 176 -3.59 -1.16 -1.94
CA ARG A 176 -3.69 -0.34 -0.74
C ARG A 176 -2.37 0.40 -0.55
N PHE A 177 -2.47 1.67 -0.20
CA PHE A 177 -1.32 2.48 0.17
C PHE A 177 -1.62 3.21 1.46
N SER A 178 -0.68 3.16 2.39
CA SER A 178 -0.76 3.86 3.67
C SER A 178 0.57 4.46 4.02
N GLY A 179 0.53 5.53 4.78
CA GLY A 179 1.70 6.07 5.44
C GLY A 179 1.32 6.90 6.65
N PHE A 180 2.30 7.13 7.53
CA PHE A 180 2.14 7.97 8.70
C PHE A 180 3.48 8.58 9.12
N LEU A 181 3.41 9.76 9.72
CA LEU A 181 4.54 10.42 10.37
C LEU A 181 4.84 9.71 11.70
N ILE A 182 6.10 9.31 11.88
CA ILE A 182 6.60 8.73 13.13
C ILE A 182 6.98 9.85 14.10
N TYR A 183 7.76 10.82 13.61
CA TYR A 183 8.12 12.03 14.36
C TYR A 183 8.56 13.14 13.40
N SER A 184 8.25 14.39 13.78
CA SER A 184 8.68 15.61 13.11
C SER A 184 10.16 15.92 13.37
N THR A 185 10.81 16.64 12.46
CA THR A 185 12.22 17.08 12.58
C THR A 185 12.38 18.56 12.30
#